data_AF-A0A7G6XDE6-F1
#
_entry.id   AF-A0A7G6XDE6-F1
#
_cell.length_a   1.000
_cell.length_b   1.000
_cell.length_c   1.000
_cell.angle_alpha   90.00
_cell.angle_beta   90.00
_cell.angle_gamma   90.00
#
_symmetry.space_group_name_H-M   'P 1'
#
loop_
_entity.id
_entity.type
_entity.pdbx_description
1 polymer ?
#
loop_
_entity_poly.entity_id
_entity_poly.type
_entity_poly.pdbx_seq_one_letter_code
_entity_poly.pdbx_strand_id
1 'polypeptide(L)'
;MSEYGNGFACEAGAEDFTATAHRGGKGGRRVTVKGTCACRTPGYRLKLVLGPPPLVPTEIHLELTEEPPSGTVTQVITPTDVEGEFDIGDEVERVVILNRNITVIVKEG
;
A
#
# COMPACT_ATOMS: atom_id res chain seq x y z
N MET A 1 -16.71 18.26 13.31
CA MET A 1 -15.39 18.07 13.94
C MET A 1 -14.86 16.76 13.41
N SER A 2 -13.88 16.82 12.51
CA SER A 2 -13.37 15.66 11.79
C SER A 2 -12.27 14.99 12.62
N GLU A 3 -12.66 14.11 13.54
CA GLU A 3 -11.74 13.24 14.28
C GLU A 3 -11.17 12.18 13.32
N TYR A 4 -10.13 12.54 12.57
CA TYR A 4 -9.38 11.57 11.76
C TYR A 4 -7.90 11.88 11.91
N GLY A 5 -7.24 11.12 12.78
CA GLY A 5 -5.92 11.45 13.33
C GLY A 5 -4.77 11.58 12.33
N ASN A 6 -4.95 11.26 11.04
CA ASN A 6 -3.85 11.22 10.06
C ASN A 6 -4.15 11.88 8.68
N GLY A 7 -5.31 12.53 8.47
CA GLY A 7 -5.58 13.29 7.24
C GLY A 7 -5.97 12.51 5.97
N PHE A 8 -6.20 11.19 6.07
CA PHE A 8 -6.62 10.35 4.94
C PHE A 8 -8.14 10.15 4.85
N ALA A 9 -8.64 9.93 3.63
CA ALA A 9 -10.05 9.67 3.36
C ALA A 9 -10.41 8.18 3.38
N CYS A 10 -9.42 7.29 3.23
CA CYS A 10 -9.60 5.84 3.34
C CYS A 10 -8.93 5.29 4.60
N GLU A 11 -9.57 4.32 5.26
CA GLU A 11 -9.06 3.63 6.45
C GLU A 11 -8.49 2.25 6.07
N ALA A 12 -7.38 1.86 6.68
CA ALA A 12 -6.73 0.56 6.47
C ALA A 12 -5.72 0.27 7.59
N GLY A 13 -5.65 -0.98 8.00
CA GLY A 13 -4.67 -1.55 8.92
C GLY A 13 -3.62 -2.40 8.20
N ALA A 14 -2.66 -2.95 8.96
CA ALA A 14 -1.61 -3.80 8.39
C ALA A 14 -2.13 -5.17 7.93
N GLU A 15 -3.17 -5.65 8.61
CA GLU A 15 -3.92 -6.87 8.31
C GLU A 15 -4.64 -6.84 6.96
N ASP A 16 -4.91 -5.63 6.45
CA ASP A 16 -5.58 -5.43 5.16
C ASP A 16 -4.62 -5.53 3.98
N PHE A 17 -3.32 -5.72 4.24
CA PHE A 17 -2.28 -5.81 3.22
C PHE A 17 -1.56 -7.16 3.24
N THR A 18 -1.14 -7.56 2.05
CA THR A 18 -0.29 -8.72 1.81
C THR A 18 0.87 -8.29 0.93
N ALA A 19 2.06 -8.80 1.22
CA ALA A 19 3.24 -8.61 0.41
C ALA A 19 3.81 -9.99 0.06
N THR A 20 3.87 -10.29 -1.23
CA THR A 20 4.34 -11.58 -1.72
C THR A 20 5.50 -11.37 -2.67
N ALA A 21 6.66 -11.94 -2.35
CA ALA A 21 7.82 -11.93 -3.21
C ALA A 21 7.79 -13.11 -4.19
N HIS A 22 8.23 -12.85 -5.41
CA HIS A 22 8.38 -13.82 -6.47
C HIS A 22 9.68 -13.58 -7.21
N ARG A 23 10.31 -14.65 -7.69
CA ARG A 23 11.47 -14.55 -8.58
C ARG A 23 11.01 -14.48 -10.03
N GLY A 24 11.36 -13.39 -10.70
CA GLY A 24 11.19 -13.26 -12.14
C GLY A 24 12.19 -14.17 -12.90
N GLY A 25 11.83 -14.59 -14.11
CA GLY A 25 12.62 -15.54 -14.90
C GLY A 25 14.05 -15.11 -15.27
N LYS A 26 14.44 -13.85 -15.01
CA LYS A 26 15.80 -13.32 -15.20
C LYS A 26 16.62 -13.22 -13.90
N GLY A 27 16.13 -13.79 -12.79
CA GLY A 27 16.82 -13.80 -11.50
C GLY A 27 16.56 -12.58 -10.61
N GLY A 28 15.81 -11.58 -11.09
CA GLY A 28 15.35 -10.47 -10.26
C GLY A 28 14.21 -10.88 -9.33
N ARG A 29 14.22 -10.40 -8.09
CA ARG A 29 13.15 -10.60 -7.11
C ARG A 29 12.19 -9.40 -7.17
N ARG A 30 10.90 -9.68 -7.17
CA ARG A 30 9.85 -8.65 -7.20
C ARG A 30 8.88 -8.91 -6.06
N VAL A 31 8.34 -7.86 -5.46
CA VAL A 31 7.27 -7.97 -4.46
C VAL A 31 5.98 -7.43 -5.05
N THR A 32 4.93 -8.24 -4.97
CA THR A 32 3.55 -7.84 -5.23
C THR A 32 2.91 -7.48 -3.89
N VAL A 33 2.49 -6.23 -3.75
CA VAL A 33 1.79 -5.74 -2.56
C VAL A 33 0.33 -5.51 -2.94
N LYS A 34 -0.59 -6.17 -2.22
CA LYS A 34 -2.03 -6.03 -2.39
C LYS A 34 -2.65 -5.63 -1.07
N GLY A 35 -3.67 -4.78 -1.12
CA GLY A 35 -4.51 -4.54 0.05
C GLY A 35 -5.85 -3.94 -0.31
N THR A 36 -6.70 -3.78 0.69
CA THR A 36 -8.03 -3.20 0.53
C THR A 36 -8.24 -2.13 1.61
N CYS A 37 -8.59 -0.91 1.22
CA CYS A 37 -8.88 0.17 2.15
C CYS A 37 -10.37 0.54 2.12
N ALA A 38 -10.92 0.90 3.27
CA ALA A 38 -12.29 1.38 3.41
C ALA A 38 -12.37 2.88 3.14
N CYS A 39 -12.76 3.28 1.93
CA CYS A 39 -12.89 4.68 1.53
C CYS A 39 -14.30 5.22 1.80
N ARG A 40 -14.43 6.49 2.19
CA ARG A 40 -15.74 7.09 2.56
C ARG A 40 -16.76 7.22 1.43
N THR A 41 -16.31 7.19 0.20
CA THR A 41 -17.16 7.28 -0.98
C THR A 41 -16.66 6.27 -2.01
N PRO A 42 -17.53 5.79 -2.91
CA PRO A 42 -17.07 5.05 -4.07
C PRO A 42 -16.23 5.93 -4.99
N GLY A 43 -15.37 5.30 -5.79
CA GLY A 43 -14.61 5.96 -6.86
C GLY A 43 -13.25 6.54 -6.46
N TYR A 44 -12.81 6.36 -5.21
CA TYR A 44 -11.41 6.59 -4.86
C TYR A 44 -10.51 5.65 -5.69
N ARG A 45 -9.36 6.15 -6.12
CA ARG A 45 -8.29 5.33 -6.69
C ARG A 45 -7.11 5.34 -5.73
N LEU A 46 -6.64 4.16 -5.40
CA LEU A 46 -5.50 3.96 -4.51
C LEU A 46 -4.30 3.51 -5.32
N LYS A 47 -3.13 4.05 -5.00
CA LYS A 47 -1.87 3.63 -5.63
C LYS A 47 -0.76 3.55 -4.59
N LEU A 48 0.03 2.49 -4.68
CA LEU A 48 1.30 2.39 -3.97
C LEU A 48 2.40 2.98 -4.86
N VAL A 49 3.19 3.88 -4.29
CA VAL A 49 4.35 4.48 -4.96
C VAL A 49 5.59 4.27 -4.12
N LEU A 50 6.77 4.25 -4.75
CA LEU A 50 8.04 4.18 -4.02
C LEU A 50 8.20 5.44 -3.15
N GLY A 51 8.40 5.21 -1.87
CA GLY A 51 8.76 6.26 -0.92
C GLY A 51 10.27 6.56 -0.94
N PRO A 52 10.73 7.44 -0.03
CA PRO A 52 12.14 7.66 0.21
C PRO A 52 12.88 6.33 0.48
N PRO A 53 14.15 6.19 0.06
CA PRO A 53 14.89 4.96 0.30
C PRO A 53 15.09 4.72 1.80
N PRO A 54 15.00 3.47 2.26
CA PRO A 54 15.20 3.13 3.65
C PRO A 54 16.66 3.28 4.06
N LEU A 55 16.90 3.50 5.36
CA LEU A 55 18.24 3.43 5.93
C LEU A 55 18.75 1.99 6.04
N VAL A 56 17.84 1.02 6.16
CA VAL A 56 18.15 -0.41 6.24
C VAL A 56 17.75 -1.09 4.93
N PRO A 57 18.61 -1.96 4.37
CA PRO A 57 18.33 -2.56 3.06
C PRO A 57 17.26 -3.66 3.14
N THR A 58 16.90 -4.13 4.34
CA THR A 58 15.89 -5.18 4.57
C THR A 58 14.45 -4.72 4.37
N GLU A 59 14.24 -3.45 4.03
CA GLU A 59 12.93 -2.84 3.88
C GLU A 59 12.76 -2.27 2.48
N ILE A 60 11.51 -2.16 2.04
CA ILE A 60 11.14 -1.25 0.97
C ILE A 60 10.11 -0.28 1.52
N HIS A 61 10.30 1.00 1.25
CA HIS A 61 9.43 2.07 1.71
C HIS A 61 8.49 2.45 0.58
N LEU A 62 7.19 2.43 0.87
CA LEU A 62 6.12 2.81 -0.04
C LEU A 62 5.29 3.94 0.58
N GLU A 63 4.56 4.65 -0.26
CA GLU A 63 3.51 5.56 0.15
C GLU A 63 2.18 5.15 -0.49
N LEU A 64 1.09 5.21 0.29
CA LEU A 64 -0.26 4.99 -0.21
C LEU A 64 -0.86 6.34 -0.62
N THR A 65 -1.08 6.52 -1.91
CA THR A 65 -1.70 7.73 -2.46
C THR A 65 -3.19 7.50 -2.72
N GLU A 66 -3.99 8.49 -2.34
CA GLU A 66 -5.44 8.50 -2.52
C GLU A 66 -5.81 9.57 -3.56
N GLU A 67 -6.40 9.15 -4.67
CA GLU A 67 -7.00 10.05 -5.65
C GLU A 67 -8.51 10.07 -5.45
N PRO A 68 -9.10 11.22 -5.07
CA PRO A 68 -10.54 11.31 -4.85
C PRO A 68 -11.30 11.18 -6.18
N PRO A 69 -12.54 10.66 -6.15
CA PRO A 69 -13.41 10.66 -7.31
C PRO A 69 -13.74 12.09 -7.77
N SER A 70 -13.99 12.27 -9.07
CA SER A 70 -14.51 13.52 -9.59
C SER A 70 -16.04 13.59 -9.47
N GLY A 71 -16.55 14.77 -9.14
CA GLY A 71 -18.00 15.03 -9.06
C GLY A 71 -18.62 14.76 -7.69
N THR A 72 -19.96 14.79 -7.64
CA THR A 72 -20.71 14.57 -6.40
C THR A 72 -20.90 13.06 -6.20
N VAL A 73 -20.43 12.55 -5.08
CA VAL A 73 -20.55 11.14 -4.70
C VAL A 73 -21.24 11.01 -3.35
N THR A 74 -22.06 9.97 -3.20
CA THR A 74 -22.72 9.66 -1.93
C THR A 74 -21.69 9.13 -0.93
N GLN A 75 -21.79 9.53 0.33
CA GLN A 75 -20.93 9.03 1.41
C GLN A 75 -21.37 7.63 1.82
N VAL A 76 -20.70 6.62 1.26
CA VAL A 76 -20.90 5.20 1.53
C VAL A 76 -19.52 4.56 1.67
N ILE A 77 -19.26 3.91 2.81
CA ILE A 77 -18.00 3.20 3.04
C ILE A 77 -17.86 2.10 1.97
N THR A 78 -16.82 2.22 1.15
CA THR A 78 -16.60 1.38 -0.03
C THR A 78 -15.22 0.73 0.07
N PRO A 79 -15.14 -0.62 0.09
CA PRO A 79 -13.88 -1.34 -0.06
C PRO A 79 -13.22 -0.96 -1.39
N THR A 80 -11.98 -0.52 -1.33
CA THR A 80 -11.21 -0.04 -2.49
C THR A 80 -9.88 -0.76 -2.50
N ASP A 81 -9.64 -1.54 -3.56
CA ASP A 81 -8.43 -2.32 -3.69
C ASP A 81 -7.24 -1.46 -4.13
N VAL A 82 -6.05 -1.89 -3.71
CA VAL A 82 -4.78 -1.34 -4.15
C VAL A 82 -3.82 -2.48 -4.44
N GLU A 83 -3.10 -2.36 -5.55
CA GLU A 83 -2.09 -3.32 -5.96
C GLU A 83 -0.89 -2.57 -6.54
N GLY A 84 0.32 -3.06 -6.24
CA GLY A 84 1.56 -2.56 -6.81
C GLY A 84 2.61 -3.67 -6.87
N GLU A 85 3.47 -3.61 -7.88
CA GLU A 85 4.58 -4.55 -8.05
C GLU A 85 5.90 -3.77 -8.13
N PHE A 86 6.88 -4.17 -7.33
CA PHE A 86 8.15 -3.46 -7.18
C PHE A 86 9.34 -4.41 -7.25
N ASP A 87 10.41 -3.99 -7.92
CA ASP A 87 11.67 -4.73 -7.90
C ASP A 87 12.32 -4.56 -6.51
N ILE A 88 12.81 -5.66 -5.94
CA ILE A 88 13.42 -5.69 -4.61
C ILE A 88 14.74 -6.46 -4.61
N GLY A 89 15.60 -6.12 -3.65
CA GLY A 89 16.77 -6.93 -3.32
C GLY A 89 16.38 -8.27 -2.69
N ASP A 90 17.30 -9.23 -2.72
CA ASP A 90 17.12 -10.53 -2.04
C ASP A 90 17.05 -10.36 -0.50
N GLU A 91 17.59 -9.27 0.02
CA GLU A 91 17.61 -8.93 1.45
C GLU A 91 16.30 -8.32 1.98
N VAL A 92 15.36 -7.94 1.10
CA VAL A 92 14.10 -7.28 1.53
C VAL A 92 13.17 -8.29 2.19
N GLU A 93 12.77 -8.02 3.42
CA GLU A 93 11.89 -8.88 4.22
C GLU A 93 10.57 -8.20 4.59
N ARG A 94 10.50 -6.87 4.45
CA ARG A 94 9.35 -6.07 4.91
C ARG A 94 9.02 -4.94 3.94
N VAL A 95 7.74 -4.68 3.78
CA VAL A 95 7.18 -3.50 3.11
C VAL A 95 6.68 -2.53 4.17
N VAL A 96 7.11 -1.28 4.12
CA VAL A 96 6.68 -0.22 5.05
C VAL A 96 5.92 0.84 4.26
N ILE A 97 4.63 1.01 4.54
CA ILE A 97 3.81 2.09 3.98
C ILE A 97 3.92 3.30 4.93
N LEU A 98 4.87 4.17 4.64
CA LEU A 98 5.36 5.22 5.57
C LEU A 98 4.26 6.15 6.03
N ASN A 99 3.50 6.69 5.10
CA ASN A 99 2.46 7.67 5.37
C ASN A 99 1.24 7.08 6.10
N ARG A 100 1.20 5.75 6.28
CA ARG A 100 0.18 5.04 7.05
C ARG A 100 0.72 4.37 8.31
N ASN A 101 2.04 4.39 8.52
CA ASN A 101 2.73 3.65 9.57
C ASN A 101 2.34 2.14 9.58
N ILE A 102 2.19 1.56 8.39
CA ILE A 102 1.85 0.14 8.20
C ILE A 102 3.12 -0.62 7.83
N THR A 103 3.34 -1.77 8.47
CA THR A 103 4.43 -2.71 8.13
C THR A 103 3.84 -4.06 7.77
N VAL A 104 4.25 -4.59 6.62
CA VAL A 104 3.78 -5.87 6.08
C VAL A 104 4.99 -6.77 5.85
N ILE A 105 4.93 -8.00 6.37
CA ILE A 105 5.98 -8.99 6.18
C ILE A 105 5.87 -9.58 4.77
N VAL A 106 7.00 -9.62 4.06
CA VAL A 106 7.10 -10.23 2.74
C VAL A 106 7.10 -11.74 2.89
N LYS A 107 6.19 -12.41 2.18
CA LYS A 107 6.13 -13.88 2.09
C LYS A 107 6.61 -14.34 0.73
N GLU A 108 7.34 -15.45 0.67
CA GLU A 108 7.65 -16.06 -0.62
C GLU A 108 6.39 -16.72 -1.20
N GLY A 109 6.13 -16.48 -2.49
CA GLY A 109 5.00 -17.04 -3.22
C GLY A 109 5.38 -18.03 -4.31
#